data_AF-A0A969T7Z9-F1
#
_entry.id   AF-A0A969T7Z9-F1
#
_cell.length_a   1.000
_cell.length_b   1.000
_cell.length_c   1.000
_cell.angle_alpha   90.00
_cell.angle_beta   90.00
_cell.angle_gamma   90.00
#
_symmetry.space_group_name_H-M   'P 1'
#
loop_
_entity.id
_entity.type
_entity.pdbx_description
1 polymer ?
#
loop_
_entity_poly.entity_id
_entity_poly.type
_entity_poly.pdbx_seq_one_letter_code
_entity_poly.pdbx_strand_id
1 'polypeptide(L)'
;MKQFVEIAERYSLRPYFTPFTICIKCNGEIASVNKNEIMHLLEEGTKNEHNEFWQCTDCQQIYWKGTHYEKMEKLIQNVKLSGNNDPE
;
A
#
# COMPACT_ATOMS: atom_id res chain seq x y z
N MET A 1 -13.03 3.41 10.55
CA MET A 1 -11.59 3.77 10.59
C MET A 1 -11.16 4.56 11.82
N LYS A 2 -12.05 5.05 12.69
CA LYS A 2 -11.70 5.77 13.94
C LYS A 2 -10.71 5.01 14.83
N GLN A 3 -10.94 3.70 15.03
CA GLN A 3 -10.09 2.85 15.86
C GLN A 3 -8.63 2.72 15.37
N PHE A 4 -8.41 2.69 14.05
CA PHE A 4 -7.06 2.56 13.51
C PHE A 4 -6.21 3.80 13.78
N VAL A 5 -6.81 4.99 13.58
CA VAL A 5 -6.17 6.28 13.86
C VAL A 5 -5.84 6.39 15.35
N GLU A 6 -6.79 6.06 16.23
CA GLU A 6 -6.58 6.08 17.69
C GLU A 6 -5.43 5.17 18.15
N ILE A 7 -5.31 3.98 17.58
CA ILE A 7 -4.21 3.05 17.89
C ILE A 7 -2.88 3.61 17.38
N ALA A 8 -2.84 4.10 16.13
CA ALA A 8 -1.62 4.66 15.55
C ALA A 8 -1.10 5.87 16.34
N GLU A 9 -2.01 6.72 16.83
CA GLU A 9 -1.70 7.88 17.67
C GLU A 9 -1.24 7.46 19.06
N ARG A 10 -2.02 6.62 19.76
CA ARG A 10 -1.71 6.19 21.14
C ARG A 10 -0.32 5.54 21.27
N TYR A 11 0.09 4.77 20.27
CA TYR A 11 1.36 4.06 20.28
C TYR A 11 2.46 4.76 19.46
N SER A 12 2.23 6.00 19.00
CA SER A 12 3.20 6.77 18.22
C SER A 12 3.78 5.98 17.04
N LEU A 13 2.93 5.23 16.33
CA LEU A 13 3.37 4.30 15.27
C LEU A 13 3.75 5.01 13.97
N ARG A 14 3.43 6.31 13.84
CA ARG A 14 3.65 7.12 12.64
C ARG A 14 5.04 6.96 12.00
N PRO A 15 6.17 7.00 12.73
CA PRO A 15 7.50 6.87 12.12
C PRO A 15 7.74 5.52 11.45
N TYR A 16 6.98 4.50 11.82
CA TYR A 16 7.11 3.14 11.33
C TYR A 16 6.17 2.82 10.16
N PHE A 17 5.35 3.79 9.71
CA PHE A 17 4.47 3.60 8.57
C PHE A 17 5.26 3.57 7.27
N THR A 18 5.57 2.36 6.80
CA THR A 18 6.09 2.07 5.46
C THR A 18 4.97 1.47 4.59
N PRO A 19 3.99 2.27 4.14
CA PRO A 19 2.85 1.75 3.40
C PRO A 19 3.28 1.09 2.08
N PHE A 20 2.46 0.14 1.63
CA PHE A 20 2.64 -0.55 0.35
C PHE A 20 3.95 -1.37 0.23
N THR A 21 4.58 -1.72 1.34
CA THR A 21 5.81 -2.54 1.38
C THR A 21 5.56 -4.01 1.72
N ILE A 22 4.38 -4.33 2.28
CA ILE A 22 4.02 -5.68 2.72
C ILE A 22 2.75 -6.19 2.05
N CYS A 23 2.71 -7.50 1.82
CA CYS A 23 1.57 -8.20 1.25
C CYS A 23 0.42 -8.29 2.24
N ILE A 24 -0.75 -7.77 1.87
CA ILE A 24 -1.97 -7.88 2.70
C ILE A 24 -2.48 -9.32 2.86
N LYS A 25 -1.99 -10.27 2.05
CA LYS A 25 -2.40 -11.68 2.08
C LYS A 25 -1.52 -12.53 2.99
N CYS A 26 -0.20 -12.31 2.98
CA CYS A 26 0.77 -13.16 3.69
C CYS A 26 1.82 -12.41 4.52
N ASN A 27 1.80 -11.07 4.55
CA ASN A 27 2.81 -10.20 5.18
C ASN A 27 4.22 -10.25 4.58
N GLY A 28 4.43 -10.99 3.49
CA GLY A 28 5.70 -11.02 2.75
C GLY A 28 6.03 -9.67 2.09
N GLU A 29 7.29 -9.47 1.73
CA GLU A 29 7.74 -8.24 1.09
C GLU A 29 7.14 -8.08 -0.31
N ILE A 30 6.87 -6.83 -0.68
CA ILE A 30 6.42 -6.45 -2.02
C ILE A 30 7.55 -5.74 -2.73
N ALA A 31 7.87 -6.19 -3.95
CA ALA A 31 8.87 -5.57 -4.82
C ALA A 31 8.25 -5.10 -6.13
N SER A 32 8.85 -4.08 -6.77
CA SER A 32 8.45 -3.66 -8.11
C SER A 32 8.77 -4.77 -9.11
N VAL A 33 7.87 -5.00 -10.07
CA VAL A 33 8.03 -6.01 -11.11
C VAL A 33 7.78 -5.39 -12.48
N ASN A 34 8.55 -5.83 -13.48
CA ASN A 34 8.34 -5.38 -14.84
C ASN A 34 7.04 -5.95 -15.39
N LYS A 35 6.21 -5.09 -16.00
CA LYS A 35 4.96 -5.50 -16.66
C LYS A 35 5.16 -6.68 -17.60
N ASN A 36 6.23 -6.69 -18.39
CA ASN A 36 6.52 -7.73 -19.37
C ASN A 36 6.69 -9.12 -18.73
N GLU A 37 7.22 -9.19 -17.50
CA GLU A 37 7.42 -10.44 -16.78
C GLU A 37 6.10 -11.06 -16.30
N ILE A 38 5.12 -10.21 -15.98
CA ILE A 38 3.83 -10.63 -15.43
C ILE A 38 2.66 -10.48 -16.42
N MET A 39 2.91 -10.03 -17.65
CA MET A 39 1.88 -9.79 -18.67
C MET A 39 0.97 -11.00 -18.93
N HIS A 40 1.50 -12.22 -18.75
CA HIS A 40 0.75 -13.46 -18.92
C HIS A 40 -0.25 -13.74 -17.77
N LEU A 41 -0.09 -13.08 -16.62
CA LEU A 41 -0.93 -13.23 -15.43
C LEU A 41 -1.99 -12.12 -15.28
N LEU A 42 -1.87 -11.06 -16.06
CA LEU A 42 -2.76 -9.91 -16.00
C LEU A 42 -3.99 -10.09 -16.91
N GLU A 43 -5.12 -9.52 -16.52
CA GLU A 43 -6.29 -9.35 -17.38
C GLU A 43 -6.06 -8.23 -18.41
N GLU A 44 -6.73 -8.26 -19.56
CA GLU A 44 -6.50 -7.28 -20.64
C GLU A 44 -6.77 -5.82 -20.22
N GLY A 45 -7.83 -5.57 -19.45
CA GLY A 45 -8.12 -4.23 -18.93
C GLY A 45 -6.98 -3.71 -18.06
N THR A 46 -6.47 -4.55 -17.14
CA THR A 46 -5.33 -4.21 -16.28
C THR A 46 -4.06 -3.95 -17.07
N LYS A 47 -3.81 -4.73 -18.14
CA LYS A 47 -2.67 -4.50 -19.04
C LYS A 47 -2.76 -3.14 -19.73
N ASN A 48 -3.95 -2.72 -20.14
CA ASN A 48 -4.07 -1.49 -20.92
C ASN A 48 -4.06 -0.23 -20.05
N GLU A 49 -4.61 -0.32 -18.84
CA GLU A 49 -4.83 0.83 -17.97
C GLU A 49 -3.66 1.12 -17.02
N HIS A 50 -2.76 0.16 -16.77
CA HIS A 50 -1.70 0.29 -15.77
C HIS A 50 -0.31 -0.09 -16.28
N ASN A 51 0.71 0.60 -15.79
CA ASN A 51 2.11 0.38 -16.17
C ASN A 51 3.05 0.11 -14.97
N GLU A 52 2.62 0.44 -13.75
CA GLU A 52 3.38 0.19 -12.54
C GLU A 52 2.78 -0.98 -11.78
N PHE A 53 3.60 -1.99 -11.53
CA PHE A 53 3.21 -3.21 -10.86
C PHE A 53 4.18 -3.56 -9.75
N TRP A 54 3.65 -4.22 -8.75
CA TRP A 54 4.41 -4.82 -7.68
C TRP A 54 3.95 -6.26 -7.44
N GLN A 55 4.86 -7.11 -7.00
CA GLN A 55 4.58 -8.51 -6.70
C GLN A 55 5.15 -8.87 -5.33
N CYS A 56 4.38 -9.63 -4.56
CA CYS A 56 4.86 -10.22 -3.32
C CYS A 56 5.87 -11.33 -3.63
N THR A 57 7.04 -11.30 -2.97
CA THR A 57 8.13 -12.28 -3.18
C THR A 57 7.77 -13.69 -2.71
N ASP A 58 6.79 -13.82 -1.81
CA ASP A 58 6.49 -15.09 -1.14
C ASP A 58 5.28 -15.77 -1.78
N CYS A 59 4.18 -15.03 -1.97
CA CYS A 59 2.91 -15.59 -2.46
C CYS A 59 2.57 -15.20 -3.90
N GLN A 60 3.44 -14.43 -4.57
CA GLN A 60 3.30 -13.99 -5.96
C GLN A 60 2.05 -13.14 -6.26
N GLN A 61 1.37 -12.63 -5.23
CA GLN A 61 0.24 -11.71 -5.38
C GLN A 61 0.71 -10.43 -6.08
N ILE A 62 0.00 -10.05 -7.14
CA ILE A 62 0.28 -8.85 -7.93
C ILE A 62 -0.59 -7.69 -7.44
N TYR A 63 0.00 -6.49 -7.42
CA TYR A 63 -0.61 -5.22 -7.03
C TYR A 63 -0.34 -4.14 -8.09
N TRP A 64 -1.27 -3.19 -8.22
CA TRP A 64 -1.15 -2.01 -9.08
C TRP A 64 -1.95 -0.85 -8.47
N LYS A 65 -1.72 0.37 -8.96
CA LYS A 65 -2.44 1.57 -8.52
C LYS A 65 -3.85 1.61 -9.12
N GLY A 66 -4.82 1.05 -8.40
CA GLY A 66 -6.25 1.18 -8.70
C GLY A 66 -7.02 1.88 -7.58
N THR A 67 -8.36 1.84 -7.64
CA THR A 67 -9.24 2.49 -6.66
C THR A 67 -8.99 2.09 -5.20
N HIS A 68 -8.54 0.85 -4.96
CA HIS A 68 -8.16 0.38 -3.63
C HIS A 68 -6.88 1.07 -3.11
N TYR A 69 -5.90 1.28 -3.98
CA TYR A 69 -4.68 2.02 -3.66
C TYR A 69 -5.03 3.47 -3.28
N GLU A 70 -5.84 4.15 -4.08
CA GLU A 70 -6.25 5.54 -3.82
C GLU A 70 -6.99 5.70 -2.49
N LYS A 71 -7.89 4.77 -2.15
CA LYS A 71 -8.59 4.77 -0.86
C LYS A 71 -7.63 4.59 0.31
N MET A 72 -6.66 3.69 0.17
CA MET A 72 -5.64 3.43 1.19
C MET A 72 -4.71 4.63 1.35
N GLU A 73 -4.30 5.26 0.26
CA GLU A 73 -3.43 6.44 0.26
C GLU A 73 -4.08 7.61 1.00
N LYS A 74 -5.37 7.90 0.73
CA LYS A 74 -6.14 8.91 1.48
C LYS A 74 -6.18 8.61 2.98
N LEU A 75 -6.31 7.33 3.35
CA LEU A 75 -6.30 6.93 4.75
C LEU A 75 -4.95 7.19 5.42
N ILE A 76 -3.86 6.79 4.77
CA ILE A 76 -2.50 6.99 5.26
C ILE A 76 -2.21 8.49 5.39
N GLN A 77 -2.65 9.30 4.43
CA GLN A 77 -2.54 10.76 4.50
C GLN A 77 -3.24 11.32 5.73
N ASN A 78 -4.46 10.87 6.05
CA ASN A 78 -5.16 11.32 7.26
C ASN A 78 -4.38 11.01 8.55
N VAL A 79 -3.75 9.84 8.64
CA VAL A 79 -2.92 9.45 9.79
C VAL A 79 -1.63 10.29 9.87
N LYS A 80 -1.05 10.67 8.73
CA LYS A 80 0.12 11.55 8.66
C LYS A 80 -0.22 13.00 9.04
N LEU A 81 -1.40 13.48 8.65
CA LEU A 81 -1.84 14.87 8.84
C LEU A 81 -2.42 15.14 10.24
N SER A 82 -2.93 14.14 10.96
CA SER A 82 -3.46 14.32 12.33
C SER A 82 -2.37 14.55 13.40
N GLY A 83 -1.14 14.89 12.99
CA GLY A 83 0.04 15.00 13.85
C GLY A 83 0.67 16.37 14.01
N ASN A 84 -0.03 17.45 13.67
CA ASN A 84 0.39 18.80 14.03
C ASN A 84 -0.32 19.23 15.32
N ASN A 85 0.24 18.91 16.49
CA ASN A 85 0.00 19.61 17.76
C ASN A 85 0.88 19.07 18.91
N ASP A 86 2.19 18.97 18.69
CA ASP A 86 3.14 18.97 19.82
C ASP A 86 4.13 20.13 19.59
N PRO A 87 3.97 21.28 20.26
CA PRO A 87 5.07 22.21 20.44
C PRO A 87 6.06 21.59 21.44
N GLU A 88 7.32 21.81 21.15
CA GLU A 88 8.53 21.51 21.93
C GLU A 88 8.40 21.69 23.45
#